data_AF-G2ZJ65-F1
#
_entry.id   AF-G2ZJ65-F1
#
_cell.length_a   1.000
_cell.length_b   1.000
_cell.length_c   1.000
_cell.angle_alpha   90.00
_cell.angle_beta   90.00
_cell.angle_gamma   90.00
#
_symmetry.space_group_name_H-M   'P 1'
#
loop_
_entity.id
_entity.type
_entity.pdbx_description
1 polymer ?
#
loop_
_entity_poly.entity_id
_entity_poly.type
_entity_poly.pdbx_seq_one_letter_code
_entity_poly.pdbx_strand_id
1 'polypeptide(L)'
;MAKKRLTYFEDLCALPLLRQAIQQEEDRHRSRMAEIQTMTKALITLQVERPEIERNGFRLFGDSIRRDFAKSTLVYTGCMGAGDEIRLATALLRSGWKVVDRDSGPYPSPTFRKGRLNFKVSCWKADSLAEAERRIATQTTESATQQ
;
A
#
# COMPACT_ATOMS: atom_id res chain seq x y z
N MET A 1 14.45 6.00 49.24
CA MET A 1 13.08 6.16 48.72
C MET A 1 13.12 6.20 47.20
N ALA A 2 12.92 5.07 46.52
CA ALA A 2 12.90 5.04 45.05
C ALA A 2 11.58 5.66 44.55
N LYS A 3 11.65 6.75 43.77
CA LYS A 3 10.48 7.31 43.09
C LYS A 3 9.93 6.25 42.13
N LYS A 4 8.77 5.67 42.47
CA LYS A 4 8.00 4.80 41.57
C LYS A 4 7.65 5.65 40.34
N ARG A 5 8.32 5.40 39.20
CA ARG A 5 7.98 6.10 37.95
C ARG A 5 6.62 5.55 37.52
N LEU A 6 5.63 6.42 37.45
CA LEU A 6 4.34 6.11 36.88
C LEU A 6 4.53 5.75 35.40
N THR A 7 3.61 4.95 34.88
CA THR A 7 3.54 4.70 33.43
C THR A 7 3.09 5.97 32.72
N TYR A 8 3.44 6.11 31.43
CA TYR A 8 3.04 7.26 30.60
C TYR A 8 1.55 7.62 30.72
N PHE A 9 0.70 6.58 30.79
CA PHE A 9 -0.74 6.73 30.92
C PHE A 9 -1.16 7.27 32.29
N GLU A 10 -0.56 6.76 33.37
CA GLU A 10 -0.84 7.24 34.72
C GLU A 10 -0.38 8.70 34.92
N ASP A 11 0.76 9.08 34.33
CA ASP A 11 1.24 10.46 34.30
C ASP A 11 0.29 11.39 33.52
N LEU A 12 -0.23 10.92 32.37
CA LEU A 12 -1.20 11.67 31.57
C LEU A 12 -2.50 11.89 32.37
N CYS A 13 -3.04 10.84 33.00
CA CYS A 13 -4.28 10.92 33.77
C CYS A 13 -4.16 11.82 35.01
N ALA A 14 -2.95 12.03 35.54
CA ALA A 14 -2.71 12.94 36.65
C ALA A 14 -2.73 14.44 36.26
N LEU A 15 -2.71 14.77 34.96
CA LEU A 15 -2.76 16.16 34.49
C LEU A 15 -4.19 16.74 34.55
N PRO A 16 -4.36 18.08 34.64
CA PRO A 16 -5.66 18.72 34.41
C PRO A 16 -6.21 18.42 33.01
N LEU A 17 -7.54 18.33 32.86
CA LEU A 17 -8.21 17.92 31.60
C LEU A 17 -7.72 18.68 30.36
N LEU A 18 -7.55 20.00 30.43
CA LEU A 18 -7.03 20.80 29.32
C LEU A 18 -5.62 20.35 28.90
N ARG A 19 -4.76 20.04 29.87
CA ARG A 19 -3.38 19.57 29.61
C ARG A 19 -3.38 18.14 29.07
N GLN A 20 -4.30 17.29 29.50
CA GLN A 20 -4.49 15.96 28.91
C GLN A 20 -4.83 16.06 27.42
N ALA A 21 -5.82 16.91 27.07
CA ALA A 21 -6.27 17.08 25.70
C ALA A 21 -5.15 17.61 24.79
N ILE A 22 -4.40 18.62 25.24
CA ILE A 22 -3.25 19.15 24.49
C ILE A 22 -2.19 18.06 24.28
N GLN A 23 -1.83 17.32 25.34
CA GLN A 23 -0.79 16.31 25.24
C GLN A 23 -1.18 15.16 24.29
N GLN A 24 -2.45 14.74 24.30
CA GLN A 24 -2.96 13.75 23.35
C GLN A 24 -2.92 14.24 21.92
N GLU A 25 -3.23 15.52 21.67
CA GLU A 25 -3.19 16.07 20.31
C GLU A 25 -1.74 16.19 19.80
N GLU A 26 -0.80 16.60 20.67
CA GLU A 26 0.63 16.56 20.34
C GLU A 26 1.12 15.15 20.01
N ASP A 27 0.68 14.13 20.75
CA ASP A 27 1.01 12.73 20.46
C ASP A 27 0.46 12.28 19.11
N ARG A 28 -0.78 12.64 18.80
CA ARG A 28 -1.40 12.36 17.50
C ARG A 28 -0.61 13.01 16.38
N HIS A 29 -0.22 14.27 16.53
CA HIS A 29 0.61 14.97 15.55
C HIS A 29 1.99 14.33 15.38
N ARG A 30 2.68 13.99 16.48
CA ARG A 30 3.98 13.29 16.43
C ARG A 30 3.87 11.95 15.73
N SER A 31 2.84 11.16 16.07
CA SER A 31 2.56 9.87 15.44
C SER A 31 2.29 10.03 13.95
N ARG A 32 1.47 11.03 13.57
CA ARG A 32 1.18 11.34 12.18
C ARG A 32 2.42 11.75 11.38
N MET A 33 3.34 12.49 12.01
CA MET A 33 4.60 12.85 11.36
C MET A 33 5.53 11.67 11.14
N ALA A 34 5.64 10.77 12.13
CA ALA A 34 6.39 9.52 11.98
C ALA A 34 5.78 8.62 10.88
N GLU A 35 4.46 8.58 10.76
CA GLU A 35 3.77 7.88 9.68
C GLU A 35 4.12 8.45 8.30
N ILE A 36 4.06 9.78 8.15
CA ILE A 36 4.40 10.46 6.89
C ILE A 36 5.84 10.16 6.51
N GLN A 37 6.79 10.28 7.44
CA GLN A 37 8.20 9.97 7.19
C GLN A 37 8.42 8.51 6.76
N THR A 38 7.68 7.58 7.37
CA THR A 38 7.74 6.16 7.00
C THR A 38 7.19 5.94 5.59
N MET A 39 6.07 6.59 5.27
CA MET A 39 5.44 6.53 3.94
C MET A 39 6.35 7.13 2.87
N THR A 40 7.08 8.23 3.16
CA THR A 40 8.00 8.89 2.23
C THR A 40 9.02 7.92 1.65
N LYS A 41 9.62 7.04 2.46
CA LYS A 41 10.62 6.06 1.97
C LYS A 41 10.02 5.07 0.97
N ALA A 42 8.81 4.58 1.26
CA ALA A 42 8.10 3.67 0.36
C ALA A 42 7.69 4.39 -0.95
N LEU A 43 7.22 5.64 -0.86
CA LEU A 43 6.86 6.45 -2.02
C LEU A 43 8.05 6.76 -2.91
N ILE A 44 9.22 7.08 -2.35
CA ILE A 44 10.46 7.29 -3.12
C ILE A 44 10.80 6.02 -3.91
N THR A 45 10.69 4.86 -3.27
CA THR A 45 10.96 3.57 -3.93
C THR A 45 9.94 3.30 -5.05
N LEU A 46 8.65 3.57 -4.80
CA LEU A 46 7.60 3.43 -5.82
C LEU A 46 7.78 4.41 -6.99
N GLN A 47 8.26 5.62 -6.73
CA GLN A 47 8.52 6.62 -7.76
C GLN A 47 9.61 6.17 -8.75
N VAL A 48 10.60 5.40 -8.29
CA VAL A 48 11.61 4.79 -9.18
C VAL A 48 10.99 3.74 -10.10
N GLU A 49 10.00 2.99 -9.62
CA GLU A 49 9.30 1.94 -10.38
C GLU A 49 8.21 2.48 -11.32
N ARG A 50 7.75 3.71 -11.09
CA ARG A 50 6.65 4.33 -11.83
C ARG A 50 6.83 4.35 -13.36
N PRO A 51 8.00 4.68 -13.94
CA PRO A 51 8.18 4.67 -15.38
C PRO A 51 7.99 3.28 -16.00
N GLU A 52 8.39 2.22 -15.29
CA GLU A 52 8.22 0.84 -15.73
C GLU A 52 6.74 0.43 -15.73
N ILE A 53 6.02 0.77 -14.66
CA ILE A 53 4.59 0.49 -14.53
C ILE A 53 3.80 1.24 -15.62
N GLU A 54 4.18 2.49 -15.90
CA GLU A 54 3.59 3.32 -16.96
C GLU A 54 3.85 2.74 -18.36
N ARG A 55 5.09 2.30 -18.64
CA ARG A 55 5.43 1.59 -19.88
C ARG A 55 4.61 0.32 -20.06
N ASN A 56 4.31 -0.38 -18.96
CA ASN A 56 3.51 -1.59 -18.96
C ASN A 56 1.99 -1.36 -19.00
N GLY A 57 1.56 -0.10 -19.16
CA GLY A 57 0.20 0.26 -19.54
C GLY A 57 -0.67 0.83 -18.43
N PHE A 58 -0.08 1.22 -17.28
CA PHE A 58 -0.83 1.84 -16.19
C PHE A 58 -0.12 3.05 -15.57
N ARG A 59 -0.81 4.19 -15.51
CA ARG A 59 -0.29 5.40 -14.88
C ARG A 59 -0.77 5.48 -13.43
N LEU A 60 0.18 5.52 -12.49
CA LEU A 60 -0.11 5.74 -11.07
C LEU A 60 -0.33 7.22 -10.77
N PHE A 61 -1.29 7.50 -9.88
CA PHE A 61 -1.55 8.82 -9.31
C PHE A 61 -1.31 8.81 -7.80
N GLY A 62 -0.60 9.84 -7.31
CA GLY A 62 -0.15 9.90 -5.92
C GLY A 62 -1.28 10.11 -4.90
N ASP A 63 -2.34 10.82 -5.31
CA ASP A 63 -3.56 11.05 -4.54
C ASP A 63 -4.34 9.76 -4.24
N SER A 64 -4.13 8.74 -5.07
CA SER A 64 -4.77 7.42 -4.99
C SER A 64 -3.96 6.42 -4.16
N ILE A 65 -2.83 6.85 -3.58
CA ILE A 65 -1.96 6.01 -2.75
C ILE A 65 -2.12 6.41 -1.30
N ARG A 66 -2.49 5.44 -0.47
CA ARG A 66 -2.54 5.58 0.99
C ARG A 66 -1.67 4.52 1.66
N ARG A 67 -1.50 4.63 2.98
CA ARG A 67 -0.90 3.58 3.79
C ARG A 67 -1.99 2.67 4.34
N ASP A 68 -1.70 1.36 4.40
CA ASP A 68 -2.53 0.44 5.18
C ASP A 68 -2.40 0.80 6.67
N PHE A 69 -3.52 0.89 7.39
CA PHE A 69 -3.53 1.27 8.81
C PHE A 69 -2.84 0.22 9.69
N ALA A 70 -2.86 -1.05 9.28
CA ALA A 70 -2.31 -2.16 10.06
C ALA A 70 -0.86 -2.53 9.68
N LYS A 71 -0.37 -2.11 8.50
CA LYS A 71 0.91 -2.56 7.94
C LYS A 71 1.65 -1.41 7.26
N SER A 72 2.98 -1.48 7.19
CA SER A 72 3.81 -0.52 6.43
C SER A 72 3.72 -0.70 4.90
N THR A 73 2.55 -1.09 4.39
CA THR A 73 2.27 -1.38 2.98
C THR A 73 1.57 -0.18 2.36
N LEU A 74 1.99 0.20 1.14
CA LEU A 74 1.26 1.18 0.34
C LEU A 74 0.05 0.50 -0.30
N VAL A 75 -1.09 1.18 -0.30
CA VAL A 75 -2.34 0.70 -0.89
C VAL A 75 -2.77 1.66 -1.98
N TYR A 76 -3.05 1.13 -3.17
CA TYR A 76 -3.64 1.87 -4.27
C TYR A 76 -5.15 1.68 -4.32
N THR A 77 -5.88 2.79 -4.27
CA THR A 77 -7.36 2.81 -4.31
C THR A 77 -7.91 3.57 -5.51
N GLY A 78 -7.06 4.01 -6.44
CA GLY A 78 -7.44 4.83 -7.60
C GLY A 78 -8.03 4.05 -8.77
N CYS A 79 -8.49 2.82 -8.55
CA CYS A 79 -9.18 2.02 -9.57
C CYS A 79 -10.60 2.57 -9.74
N MET A 80 -10.75 3.69 -10.45
CA MET A 80 -12.03 4.39 -10.62
C MET A 80 -12.83 3.89 -11.83
N GLY A 81 -12.18 3.28 -12.82
CA GLY A 81 -12.82 2.64 -13.97
C GLY A 81 -12.96 1.13 -13.80
N ALA A 82 -13.98 0.55 -14.42
CA ALA A 82 -14.14 -0.91 -14.48
C ALA A 82 -12.93 -1.55 -15.17
N GLY A 83 -12.20 -2.40 -14.43
CA GLY A 83 -11.04 -3.13 -14.95
C GLY A 83 -9.71 -2.40 -14.81
N ASP A 84 -9.67 -1.20 -14.20
CA ASP A 84 -8.40 -0.53 -13.89
C ASP A 84 -7.55 -1.34 -12.90
N GLU A 85 -8.17 -2.06 -11.97
CA GLU A 85 -7.48 -2.96 -11.06
C GLU A 85 -6.80 -4.12 -11.81
N ILE A 86 -7.41 -4.60 -12.90
CA ILE A 86 -6.84 -5.65 -13.76
C ILE A 86 -5.68 -5.08 -14.56
N ARG A 87 -5.82 -3.87 -15.11
CA ARG A 87 -4.75 -3.17 -15.84
C ARG A 87 -3.55 -2.90 -14.95
N LEU A 88 -3.77 -2.40 -13.74
CA LEU A 88 -2.72 -2.17 -12.76
C LEU A 88 -2.04 -3.47 -12.36
N ALA A 89 -2.80 -4.51 -11.99
CA ALA A 89 -2.24 -5.82 -11.65
C ALA A 89 -1.41 -6.40 -12.82
N THR A 90 -1.91 -6.29 -14.05
CA THR A 90 -1.18 -6.71 -15.26
C THR A 90 0.12 -5.93 -15.42
N ALA A 91 0.08 -4.60 -15.27
CA ALA A 91 1.27 -3.75 -15.40
C ALA A 91 2.32 -4.06 -14.33
N LEU A 92 1.90 -4.32 -13.08
CA LEU A 92 2.78 -4.74 -12.00
C LEU A 92 3.46 -6.08 -12.31
N LEU A 93 2.70 -7.08 -12.76
CA LEU A 93 3.24 -8.39 -13.14
C LEU A 93 4.26 -8.28 -14.28
N ARG A 94 3.96 -7.51 -15.34
CA ARG A 94 4.93 -7.23 -16.43
C ARG A 94 6.18 -6.51 -15.94
N SER A 95 6.03 -5.63 -14.95
CA SER A 95 7.14 -4.91 -14.32
C SER A 95 7.96 -5.79 -13.34
N GLY A 96 7.71 -7.10 -13.29
CA GLY A 96 8.44 -8.06 -12.46
C GLY A 96 8.03 -8.08 -10.99
N TRP A 97 6.89 -7.50 -10.64
CA TRP A 97 6.36 -7.61 -9.28
C TRP A 97 5.75 -8.99 -9.05
N LYS A 98 5.93 -9.53 -7.84
CA LYS A 98 5.43 -10.85 -7.45
C LYS A 98 4.24 -10.73 -6.51
N VAL A 99 3.22 -11.54 -6.71
CA VAL A 99 2.10 -11.66 -5.75
C VAL A 99 2.60 -12.40 -4.50
N VAL A 100 2.43 -11.80 -3.34
CA VAL A 100 2.84 -12.38 -2.04
C VAL A 100 1.67 -12.64 -1.10
N ASP A 101 0.55 -11.96 -1.32
CA ASP A 101 -0.72 -12.18 -0.66
C ASP A 101 -1.81 -11.97 -1.70
N ARG A 102 -2.72 -12.93 -1.84
CA ARG A 102 -3.79 -12.84 -2.84
C ARG A 102 -5.01 -12.12 -2.27
N ASP A 103 -5.14 -12.13 -0.95
CA ASP A 103 -6.38 -11.81 -0.23
C ASP A 103 -7.55 -12.69 -0.70
N SER A 104 -8.58 -12.84 0.12
CA SER A 104 -9.77 -13.63 -0.24
C SER A 104 -11.02 -12.89 0.19
N GLY A 105 -11.94 -12.65 -0.75
CA GLY A 105 -13.20 -11.97 -0.47
C GLY A 105 -13.85 -11.43 -1.74
N PRO A 106 -15.05 -10.83 -1.62
CA PRO A 106 -15.75 -10.23 -2.76
C PRO A 106 -14.99 -9.02 -3.34
N TYR A 107 -14.19 -8.35 -2.50
CA TYR A 107 -13.36 -7.19 -2.86
C TYR A 107 -11.92 -7.44 -2.40
N PRO A 108 -11.20 -8.36 -3.07
CA PRO A 108 -9.88 -8.75 -2.63
C PRO A 108 -8.91 -7.58 -2.80
N SER A 109 -7.88 -7.53 -1.97
CA SER A 109 -6.81 -6.56 -2.12
C SER A 109 -5.45 -7.26 -2.15
N PRO A 110 -5.08 -7.88 -3.29
CA PRO A 110 -3.81 -8.59 -3.40
C PRO A 110 -2.61 -7.67 -3.14
N THR A 111 -1.58 -8.22 -2.50
CA THR A 111 -0.31 -7.55 -2.24
C THR A 111 0.75 -8.07 -3.19
N PHE A 112 1.40 -7.12 -3.87
CA PHE A 112 2.54 -7.32 -4.75
C PHE A 112 3.82 -6.88 -4.04
N ARG A 113 4.93 -7.56 -4.35
CA ARG A 113 6.25 -7.23 -3.82
C ARG A 113 7.28 -7.09 -4.95
N LYS A 114 8.11 -6.04 -4.85
CA LYS A 114 9.34 -5.88 -5.62
C LYS A 114 10.45 -5.35 -4.71
N GLY A 115 11.55 -6.09 -4.62
CA GLY A 115 12.60 -5.82 -3.63
C GLY A 115 12.05 -5.79 -2.20
N ARG A 116 12.16 -4.63 -1.54
CA ARG A 116 11.65 -4.39 -0.17
C ARG A 116 10.27 -3.69 -0.14
N LEU A 117 9.71 -3.34 -1.30
CA LEU A 117 8.46 -2.60 -1.39
C LEU A 117 7.28 -3.56 -1.52
N ASN A 118 6.31 -3.41 -0.63
CA ASN A 118 4.99 -4.04 -0.73
C ASN A 118 3.97 -3.02 -1.22
N PHE A 119 3.15 -3.42 -2.18
CA PHE A 119 2.14 -2.59 -2.81
C PHE A 119 0.85 -3.39 -2.96
N LYS A 120 -0.20 -2.93 -2.28
CA LYS A 120 -1.51 -3.56 -2.22
C LYS A 120 -2.43 -2.86 -3.22
N VAL A 121 -3.17 -3.63 -4.02
CA VAL A 121 -4.11 -3.10 -5.01
C VAL A 121 -5.51 -3.45 -4.56
N SER A 122 -6.37 -2.46 -4.35
CA SER A 122 -7.78 -2.74 -4.06
C SER A 122 -8.52 -3.12 -5.34
N CYS A 123 -9.16 -4.29 -5.33
CA CYS A 123 -9.94 -4.79 -6.46
C CYS A 123 -11.45 -4.73 -6.17
N TRP A 124 -12.22 -4.39 -7.19
CA TRP A 124 -13.69 -4.37 -7.14
C TRP A 124 -14.34 -5.73 -7.45
N LYS A 125 -13.55 -6.68 -7.99
CA LYS A 125 -14.02 -8.02 -8.36
C LYS A 125 -13.09 -9.07 -7.78
N ALA A 126 -13.66 -10.20 -7.38
CA ALA A 126 -12.91 -11.36 -6.87
C ALA A 126 -11.87 -11.87 -7.87
N ASP A 127 -12.21 -11.88 -9.17
CA ASP A 127 -11.40 -12.52 -10.20
C ASP A 127 -10.37 -11.58 -10.87
N SER A 128 -10.25 -10.32 -10.42
CA SER A 128 -9.40 -9.33 -11.08
C SER A 128 -7.93 -9.76 -11.16
N LEU A 129 -7.41 -10.39 -10.11
CA LEU A 129 -6.03 -10.92 -10.11
C LEU A 129 -5.87 -12.09 -11.08
N ALA A 130 -6.81 -13.04 -11.06
CA ALA A 130 -6.78 -14.20 -11.95
C ALA A 130 -6.86 -13.78 -13.42
N GLU A 131 -7.66 -12.75 -13.73
CA GLU A 131 -7.71 -12.20 -15.08
C GLU A 131 -6.39 -11.53 -15.50
N ALA A 132 -5.75 -10.77 -14.61
CA ALA A 132 -4.44 -10.19 -14.87
C ALA A 132 -3.38 -11.27 -15.16
N GLU A 133 -3.35 -12.34 -14.37
CA GLU A 133 -2.44 -13.47 -14.58
C GLU A 133 -2.70 -14.19 -15.92
N ARG A 134 -3.97 -14.39 -16.30
CA ARG A 134 -4.32 -14.95 -17.62
C ARG A 134 -3.76 -14.09 -18.76
N ARG A 135 -3.88 -12.76 -18.67
CA ARG A 135 -3.36 -11.84 -19.71
C ARG A 135 -1.85 -11.93 -19.89
N ILE A 136 -1.11 -12.17 -18.79
CA ILE A 136 0.35 -12.39 -18.83
C ILE A 136 0.67 -13.75 -19.48
N ALA A 137 -0.07 -14.80 -19.13
CA ALA A 137 0.13 -16.14 -19.67
C ALA A 137 -0.11 -16.17 -21.19
N THR A 138 -1.20 -15.58 -21.69
CA THR A 138 -1.53 -15.58 -23.12
C THR A 138 -0.47 -14.87 -23.98
N GLN A 139 0.05 -13.73 -23.51
CA GLN A 139 1.12 -13.02 -24.25
C GLN A 139 2.45 -13.78 -24.29
N THR A 140 2.76 -14.52 -23.23
CA THR A 140 3.99 -15.33 -23.19
C THR A 140 3.95 -16.43 -24.26
N THR A 141 2.78 -17.03 -24.46
CA THR A 141 2.55 -18.08 -25.48
C THR A 141 2.60 -17.53 -26.91
N GLU A 142 2.02 -16.36 -27.15
CA GLU A 142 2.07 -15.70 -28.48
C GLU A 142 3.50 -15.30 -28.87
N SER A 143 4.29 -14.81 -27.91
CA SER A 143 5.69 -14.43 -28.12
C SER A 143 6.59 -15.64 -28.42
N ALA A 144 6.24 -16.83 -27.90
CA ALA A 144 6.99 -18.07 -28.11
C ALA A 144 6.64 -18.78 -29.43
N THR A 145 5.51 -18.44 -30.06
CA THR A 145 5.03 -19.07 -31.30
C THR A 145 5.48 -18.30 -32.55
N GLN A 146 6.05 -17.11 -32.38
CA GLN A 146 6.56 -16.24 -33.46
C GLN A 146 8.10 -16.29 -33.61
N GLN A 147 8.78 -17.26 -32.98
CA GLN A 147 10.23 -17.51 -33.14
C GLN A 147 10.50 -18.77 -33.96
#